data_AF-A0A2G4G009-F1
#
_entry.id   AF-A0A2G4G009-F1
#
_cell.length_a   1.000
_cell.length_b   1.000
_cell.length_c   1.000
_cell.angle_alpha   90.00
_cell.angle_beta   90.00
_cell.angle_gamma   90.00
#
_symmetry.space_group_name_H-M   'P 1'
#
loop_
_entity.id
_entity.type
_entity.pdbx_description
1 polymer ?
#
loop_
_entity_poly.entity_id
_entity_poly.type
_entity_poly.pdbx_seq_one_letter_code
_entity_poly.pdbx_strand_id
1 'polypeptide(L)'
;MSQAQPRPRRSRRESSRGAVVTDLRNRRELRQAEPSTNAKPQTTPNPRRRKPPVLAFLLGIGLGYGLAGPLPQMASGVWAAMLHGPSQLTSLINPFGNGNRRIVVIGTDKVGENTDVMFTVQLKDGVTQLTQVPRDTFVESAEFGVIKANALYAFGGTSTLKQELTSLLNAPVDRYVRVNMRAVEHLADAIGGVEVDVPKRMYYVDNAQNLYIDLYPGIQVLKGEQLEGFLRFRHDEMGDLGR
;
A
#
# COMPACT_ATOMS: atom_id res chain seq x y z
N MET A 1 28.53 -11.80 -59.68
CA MET A 1 29.01 -13.18 -59.46
C MET A 1 28.89 -13.43 -57.96
N SER A 2 27.81 -14.06 -57.47
CA SER A 2 27.56 -15.52 -57.44
C SER A 2 28.66 -16.20 -56.60
N GLN A 3 28.40 -16.89 -55.48
CA GLN A 3 27.40 -17.94 -55.34
C GLN A 3 26.89 -18.10 -53.90
N ALA A 4 25.58 -18.37 -53.80
CA ALA A 4 24.96 -19.12 -52.72
C ALA A 4 25.12 -20.62 -52.98
N GLN A 5 25.32 -21.43 -51.94
CA GLN A 5 25.25 -22.90 -52.02
C GLN A 5 24.66 -23.51 -50.71
N PRO A 6 24.07 -24.73 -50.79
CA PRO A 6 22.75 -25.00 -50.22
C PRO A 6 22.70 -26.03 -49.07
N ARG A 7 21.51 -26.16 -48.45
CA ARG A 7 21.13 -27.18 -47.46
C ARG A 7 21.27 -28.62 -47.99
N PRO A 8 21.54 -29.61 -47.12
CA PRO A 8 21.10 -30.98 -47.33
C PRO A 8 19.76 -31.29 -46.65
N ARG A 9 18.83 -31.82 -47.45
CA ARG A 9 17.62 -32.57 -47.06
C ARG A 9 17.94 -34.06 -47.25
N ARG A 10 17.63 -34.92 -46.27
CA ARG A 10 17.30 -36.38 -46.35
C ARG A 10 17.35 -36.96 -44.92
N SER A 11 16.58 -37.94 -44.50
CA SER A 11 15.70 -38.88 -45.20
C SER A 11 14.66 -39.45 -44.22
N ARG A 12 13.46 -39.67 -44.75
CA ARG A 12 12.42 -40.58 -44.23
C ARG A 12 12.93 -42.02 -44.32
N ARG A 13 12.76 -42.80 -43.24
CA ARG A 13 12.71 -44.27 -43.30
C ARG A 13 11.64 -44.80 -42.35
N GLU A 14 10.57 -45.27 -42.97
CA GLU A 14 9.61 -46.25 -42.45
C GLU A 14 10.29 -47.62 -42.29
N SER A 15 9.97 -48.32 -41.20
CA SER A 15 9.98 -49.78 -41.01
C SER A 15 9.81 -50.06 -39.51
N SER A 16 8.99 -50.96 -38.98
CA SER A 16 7.88 -51.79 -39.46
C SER A 16 7.29 -52.50 -38.22
N ARG A 17 5.98 -52.80 -38.30
CA ARG A 17 5.26 -53.96 -37.73
C ARG A 17 5.51 -54.40 -36.28
N GLY A 18 4.43 -54.37 -35.49
CA GLY A 18 4.26 -55.15 -34.26
C GLY A 18 2.85 -54.98 -33.68
N ALA A 19 1.84 -55.54 -34.35
CA ALA A 19 0.49 -55.66 -33.80
C ALA A 19 0.45 -56.87 -32.85
N VAL A 20 0.00 -56.66 -31.61
CA VAL A 20 -0.53 -57.74 -30.77
C VAL A 20 -1.84 -57.24 -30.15
N VAL A 21 -2.92 -57.86 -30.64
CA VAL A 21 -4.29 -57.85 -30.14
C VAL A 21 -4.38 -58.71 -28.87
N THR A 22 -5.45 -58.51 -28.09
CA THR A 22 -6.01 -59.30 -26.95
C THR A 22 -5.86 -58.50 -25.63
N ASP A 23 -6.91 -58.08 -24.92
CA ASP A 23 -8.06 -58.86 -24.49
C ASP A 23 -9.29 -57.96 -24.22
N LEU A 24 -10.42 -58.27 -24.88
CA LEU A 24 -11.74 -57.63 -24.69
C LEU A 24 -12.70 -58.58 -23.95
N ARG A 25 -12.20 -59.45 -23.07
CA ARG A 25 -13.02 -60.30 -22.19
C ARG A 25 -13.09 -59.76 -20.77
N ASN A 26 -13.85 -58.69 -20.52
CA ASN A 26 -14.51 -58.56 -19.21
C ASN A 26 -15.68 -57.57 -19.15
N ARG A 27 -16.37 -57.32 -20.27
CA ARG A 27 -17.39 -56.26 -20.36
C ARG A 27 -18.80 -56.74 -20.69
N ARG A 28 -19.15 -57.99 -20.37
CA ARG A 28 -20.47 -58.56 -20.71
C ARG A 28 -21.21 -59.38 -19.65
N GLU A 29 -20.74 -59.50 -18.40
CA GLU A 29 -21.42 -60.40 -17.42
C GLU A 29 -21.95 -59.76 -16.12
N LEU A 30 -22.08 -58.44 -16.00
CA LEU A 30 -22.69 -57.83 -14.80
C LEU A 30 -23.86 -56.88 -15.08
N ARG A 31 -24.46 -56.96 -16.28
CA ARG A 31 -25.79 -56.40 -16.56
C ARG A 31 -26.76 -57.55 -16.73
N GLN A 32 -27.34 -58.05 -15.64
CA GLN A 32 -28.69 -58.62 -15.55
C GLN A 32 -28.89 -59.24 -14.17
N ALA A 33 -29.69 -58.58 -13.34
CA ALA A 33 -30.69 -59.16 -12.41
C ALA A 33 -31.03 -58.14 -11.31
N GLU A 34 -31.98 -57.25 -11.59
CA GLU A 34 -32.89 -56.79 -10.52
C GLU A 34 -34.09 -57.75 -10.51
N PRO A 35 -34.54 -58.13 -9.31
CA PRO A 35 -35.97 -58.06 -9.05
C PRO A 35 -36.26 -57.27 -7.76
N SER A 36 -37.25 -56.39 -7.89
CA SER A 36 -37.92 -55.63 -6.85
C SER A 36 -38.63 -56.52 -5.83
N THR A 37 -38.46 -56.25 -4.53
CA THR A 37 -39.48 -56.58 -3.52
C THR A 37 -39.43 -55.62 -2.33
N ASN A 38 -40.58 -55.03 -2.02
CA ASN A 38 -40.83 -54.10 -0.92
C ASN A 38 -40.68 -54.77 0.47
N ALA A 39 -39.89 -54.17 1.36
CA ALA A 39 -40.03 -54.32 2.81
C ALA A 39 -39.65 -53.01 3.53
N LYS A 40 -40.50 -52.59 4.48
CA LYS A 40 -40.38 -51.35 5.29
C LYS A 40 -39.22 -51.43 6.32
N PRO A 41 -38.78 -50.27 6.87
CA PRO A 41 -37.41 -50.07 7.36
C PRO A 41 -37.18 -50.52 8.81
N GLN A 42 -35.99 -51.08 9.10
CA GLN A 42 -35.49 -51.31 10.45
C GLN A 42 -34.36 -50.34 10.78
N THR A 43 -34.63 -49.45 11.73
CA THR A 43 -33.69 -48.50 12.36
C THR A 43 -32.73 -49.23 13.30
N THR A 44 -31.42 -49.09 13.06
CA THR A 44 -30.38 -49.33 14.07
C THR A 44 -29.87 -47.99 14.64
N PRO A 45 -29.61 -47.87 15.96
CA PRO A 45 -29.21 -46.60 16.54
C PRO A 45 -27.74 -46.29 16.26
N ASN A 46 -27.50 -45.12 15.67
CA ASN A 46 -26.18 -44.55 15.42
C ASN A 46 -25.50 -44.12 16.75
N PRO A 47 -24.27 -44.56 17.07
CA PRO A 47 -23.57 -44.06 18.25
C PRO A 47 -23.13 -42.60 18.02
N ARG A 48 -23.76 -41.68 18.75
CA ARG A 48 -23.42 -40.25 18.73
C ARG A 48 -21.94 -40.04 19.09
N ARG A 49 -21.10 -39.71 18.09
CA ARG A 49 -19.79 -39.09 18.29
C ARG A 49 -19.99 -37.72 18.97
N ARG A 50 -19.77 -37.64 20.28
CA ARG A 50 -19.70 -36.36 21.01
C ARG A 50 -18.37 -35.68 20.64
N LYS A 51 -18.43 -34.50 20.01
CA LYS A 51 -17.24 -33.66 19.79
C LYS A 51 -16.72 -33.16 21.17
N PRO A 52 -15.41 -33.08 21.41
CA PRO A 52 -14.89 -32.60 22.69
C PRO A 52 -15.24 -31.11 22.89
N PRO A 53 -15.51 -30.66 24.13
CA PRO A 53 -16.01 -29.33 24.40
C PRO A 53 -14.86 -28.30 24.43
N VAL A 54 -14.22 -28.06 23.29
CA VAL A 54 -13.12 -27.08 23.15
C VAL A 54 -13.56 -25.68 23.59
N LEU A 55 -14.84 -25.35 23.39
CA LEU A 55 -15.42 -24.07 23.81
C LEU A 55 -15.49 -23.90 25.34
N ALA A 56 -15.75 -24.98 26.08
CA ALA A 56 -15.75 -24.96 27.54
C ALA A 56 -14.33 -24.83 28.11
N PHE A 57 -13.33 -25.37 27.41
CA PHE A 57 -11.92 -25.25 27.78
C PHE A 57 -11.40 -23.82 27.57
N LEU A 58 -11.75 -23.16 26.45
CA LEU A 58 -11.39 -21.76 26.20
C LEU A 58 -12.09 -20.78 27.16
N LEU A 59 -13.37 -21.03 27.48
CA LEU A 59 -14.09 -20.27 28.52
C LEU A 59 -13.45 -20.46 29.91
N GLY A 60 -13.00 -21.67 30.24
CA GLY A 60 -12.31 -21.96 31.50
C GLY A 60 -10.97 -21.22 31.64
N ILE A 61 -10.17 -21.14 30.57
CA ILE A 61 -8.91 -20.37 30.56
C ILE A 61 -9.19 -18.87 30.70
N GLY A 62 -10.19 -18.34 30.00
CA GLY A 62 -10.59 -16.94 30.09
C GLY A 62 -11.07 -16.55 31.50
N LEU A 63 -11.87 -17.41 32.14
CA LEU A 63 -12.34 -17.18 33.52
C LEU A 63 -11.20 -17.33 34.55
N GLY A 64 -10.31 -18.30 34.35
CA GLY A 64 -9.17 -18.57 35.22
C GLY A 64 -8.11 -17.46 35.20
N TYR A 65 -7.80 -16.91 34.02
CA TYR A 65 -6.93 -15.72 33.89
C TYR A 65 -7.59 -14.45 34.43
N GLY A 66 -8.94 -14.36 34.35
CA GLY A 66 -9.69 -13.28 34.95
C GLY A 66 -9.47 -13.21 36.47
N LEU A 67 -9.57 -14.32 37.19
CA LEU A 67 -9.56 -14.30 38.66
C LEU A 67 -8.17 -14.21 39.33
N ALA A 68 -7.08 -14.50 38.62
CA ALA A 68 -5.72 -14.53 39.19
C ALA A 68 -4.88 -13.26 38.93
N GLY A 69 -5.37 -12.31 38.14
CA GLY A 69 -4.70 -11.02 37.87
C GLY A 69 -5.29 -9.85 38.65
N PRO A 70 -4.60 -8.69 38.73
CA PRO A 70 -5.10 -7.49 39.41
C PRO A 70 -6.25 -6.84 38.60
N LEU A 71 -7.43 -7.47 38.63
CA LEU A 71 -8.63 -7.04 37.92
C LEU A 71 -9.11 -5.60 38.20
N PRO A 72 -8.95 -5.00 39.40
CA PRO A 72 -9.44 -3.64 39.61
C PRO A 72 -8.72 -2.59 38.74
N GLN A 73 -7.46 -2.86 38.35
CA GLN A 73 -6.61 -1.89 37.67
C GLN A 73 -6.75 -1.94 36.14
N MET A 74 -6.99 -3.12 35.57
CA MET A 74 -7.24 -3.27 34.13
C MET A 74 -8.69 -2.94 33.78
N ALA A 75 -9.64 -3.29 34.66
CA ALA A 75 -11.02 -2.92 34.49
C ALA A 75 -11.18 -1.39 34.48
N SER A 76 -10.51 -0.65 35.38
CA SER A 76 -10.62 0.81 35.41
C SER A 76 -10.13 1.46 34.11
N GLY A 77 -9.04 0.98 33.51
CA GLY A 77 -8.53 1.49 32.23
C GLY A 77 -9.45 1.18 31.04
N VAL A 78 -10.01 -0.02 30.97
CA VAL A 78 -10.93 -0.44 29.90
C VAL A 78 -12.31 0.23 30.06
N TRP A 79 -12.83 0.32 31.29
CA TRP A 79 -14.07 1.06 31.59
C TRP A 79 -13.90 2.56 31.39
N ALA A 80 -12.73 3.14 31.72
CA ALA A 80 -12.42 4.53 31.39
C ALA A 80 -12.36 4.74 29.87
N ALA A 81 -11.77 3.83 29.10
CA ALA A 81 -11.76 3.91 27.63
C ALA A 81 -13.16 3.71 26.99
N MET A 82 -14.09 3.09 27.71
CA MET A 82 -15.47 2.85 27.25
C MET A 82 -16.45 3.94 27.69
N LEU A 83 -16.22 4.58 28.85
CA LEU A 83 -17.01 5.70 29.37
C LEU A 83 -16.60 7.04 28.77
N HIS A 84 -15.31 7.25 28.50
CA HIS A 84 -14.85 8.38 27.69
C HIS A 84 -14.96 7.96 26.23
N GLY A 85 -16.02 8.39 25.55
CA GLY A 85 -16.32 8.00 24.17
C GLY A 85 -15.14 8.15 23.18
N PRO A 86 -15.30 7.67 21.94
CA PRO A 86 -14.24 7.62 20.93
C PRO A 86 -13.58 8.97 20.62
N SER A 87 -14.13 10.09 21.08
CA SER A 87 -13.62 11.45 20.87
C SER A 87 -12.18 11.68 21.31
N GLN A 88 -11.69 11.02 22.38
CA GLN A 88 -10.30 11.20 22.84
C GLN A 88 -9.27 10.41 22.03
N LEU A 89 -9.65 9.24 21.51
CA LEU A 89 -8.83 8.53 20.51
C LEU A 89 -8.92 9.22 19.16
N THR A 90 -10.09 9.76 18.80
CA THR A 90 -10.28 10.50 17.55
C THR A 90 -9.48 11.81 17.54
N SER A 91 -9.30 12.49 18.69
CA SER A 91 -8.44 13.69 18.77
C SER A 91 -6.95 13.38 18.70
N LEU A 92 -6.54 12.14 19.02
CA LEU A 92 -5.17 11.64 18.83
C LEU A 92 -4.89 11.18 17.39
N ILE A 93 -5.92 10.77 16.65
CA ILE A 93 -5.80 10.17 15.31
C ILE A 93 -6.26 11.12 14.20
N ASN A 94 -7.06 12.15 14.51
CA ASN A 94 -7.50 13.16 13.55
C ASN A 94 -6.59 14.39 13.60
N PRO A 95 -5.57 14.49 12.71
CA PRO A 95 -4.68 15.64 12.69
C PRO A 95 -5.41 16.96 12.37
N PHE A 96 -6.64 16.89 11.85
CA PHE A 96 -7.51 18.03 11.56
C PHE A 96 -8.44 18.42 12.73
N GLY A 97 -8.69 17.54 13.71
CA GLY A 97 -9.53 17.80 14.89
C GLY A 97 -10.96 18.29 14.58
N ASN A 98 -11.62 18.88 15.59
CA ASN A 98 -12.90 19.60 15.44
C ASN A 98 -12.59 21.06 15.03
N GLY A 99 -12.34 21.31 13.76
CA GLY A 99 -12.14 22.66 13.24
C GLY A 99 -11.47 22.72 11.89
N ASN A 100 -11.58 23.89 11.25
CA ASN A 100 -10.99 24.22 9.95
C ASN A 100 -9.45 24.36 10.03
N ARG A 101 -8.75 23.29 10.39
CA ARG A 101 -7.30 23.31 10.60
C ARG A 101 -6.54 23.11 9.30
N ARG A 102 -5.43 23.84 9.17
CA ARG A 102 -4.52 23.76 8.03
C ARG A 102 -3.19 23.17 8.48
N ILE A 103 -2.77 22.12 7.78
CA ILE A 103 -1.52 21.42 8.04
C ILE A 103 -0.62 21.65 6.83
N VAL A 104 0.60 22.12 7.05
CA VAL A 104 1.59 22.10 5.97
C VAL A 104 2.28 20.73 5.93
N VAL A 105 2.37 20.15 4.74
CA VAL A 105 3.16 18.96 4.46
C VAL A 105 4.41 19.41 3.72
N ILE A 106 5.57 19.03 4.25
CA ILE A 106 6.87 19.29 3.63
C ILE A 106 7.57 17.99 3.29
N GLY A 107 7.98 17.88 2.04
CA GLY A 107 8.81 16.80 1.51
C GLY A 107 10.28 17.19 1.55
N THR A 108 11.10 16.44 2.28
CA THR A 108 12.56 16.64 2.34
C THR A 108 13.28 15.48 1.65
N ASP A 109 14.33 15.78 0.90
CA ASP A 109 15.20 14.75 0.31
C ASP A 109 16.08 14.08 1.39
N LYS A 110 16.74 12.97 1.03
CA LYS A 110 17.57 12.13 1.89
C LYS A 110 18.79 12.87 2.48
N VAL A 111 19.26 13.94 1.84
CA VAL A 111 20.56 14.58 2.15
C VAL A 111 20.44 16.09 2.45
N GLY A 112 19.30 16.72 2.21
CA GLY A 112 19.12 18.17 2.35
C GLY A 112 18.04 18.58 3.36
N GLU A 113 18.23 19.74 3.98
CA GLU A 113 17.17 20.41 4.76
C GLU A 113 16.24 21.26 3.86
N ASN A 114 16.61 21.45 2.59
CA ASN A 114 15.74 22.11 1.64
C ASN A 114 14.48 21.27 1.39
N THR A 115 13.34 21.95 1.38
CA THR A 115 12.05 21.32 1.10
C THR A 115 11.78 21.35 -0.40
N ASP A 116 11.68 20.18 -1.03
CA ASP A 116 11.44 20.07 -2.47
C ASP A 116 9.95 20.07 -2.83
N VAL A 117 9.10 19.64 -1.90
CA VAL A 117 7.64 19.59 -2.07
C VAL A 117 6.98 20.25 -0.88
N MET A 118 6.09 21.19 -1.13
CA MET A 118 5.34 21.86 -0.08
C MET A 118 3.90 22.04 -0.50
N PHE A 119 2.98 21.64 0.36
CA PHE A 119 1.55 21.91 0.18
C PHE A 119 0.87 21.99 1.52
N THR A 120 -0.27 22.67 1.57
CA THR A 120 -1.14 22.66 2.73
C THR A 120 -2.35 21.79 2.47
N VAL A 121 -2.77 21.08 3.50
CA VAL A 121 -4.01 20.30 3.54
C VAL A 121 -4.92 20.96 4.56
N GLN A 122 -6.14 21.31 4.15
CA GLN A 122 -7.18 21.84 5.02
C GLN A 122 -8.44 21.02 4.86
N LEU A 123 -9.06 20.63 5.97
CA LEU A 123 -10.38 20.00 5.97
C LEU A 123 -11.39 21.02 6.47
N LYS A 124 -12.31 21.45 5.60
CA LYS A 124 -13.35 22.43 5.90
C LYS A 124 -14.70 21.93 5.42
N ASP A 125 -15.69 21.85 6.30
CA ASP A 125 -17.08 21.48 5.95
C ASP A 125 -17.19 20.16 5.16
N GLY A 126 -16.33 19.18 5.49
CA GLY A 126 -16.25 17.88 4.79
C GLY A 126 -15.49 17.91 3.46
N VAL A 127 -14.95 19.07 3.05
CA VAL A 127 -14.15 19.25 1.84
C VAL A 127 -12.67 19.31 2.21
N THR A 128 -11.87 18.44 1.61
CA THR A 128 -10.41 18.49 1.69
C THR A 128 -9.88 19.41 0.59
N GLN A 129 -9.19 20.47 0.99
CA GLN A 129 -8.50 21.40 0.09
C GLN A 129 -7.00 21.19 0.18
N LEU A 130 -6.37 20.97 -0.98
CA LEU A 130 -4.91 21.02 -1.12
C LEU A 130 -4.50 22.32 -1.79
N THR A 131 -3.51 23.01 -1.24
CA THR A 131 -2.89 24.18 -1.86
C THR A 131 -1.39 23.93 -1.95
N GLN A 132 -0.88 23.76 -3.16
CA GLN A 132 0.56 23.62 -3.42
C GLN A 132 1.25 24.98 -3.21
N VAL A 133 2.42 24.93 -2.57
CA VAL A 133 3.33 26.08 -2.45
C VAL A 133 4.56 25.75 -3.30
N PRO A 134 4.72 26.37 -4.48
CA PRO A 134 5.89 26.16 -5.31
C PRO A 134 7.18 26.50 -4.53
N ARG A 135 8.19 25.65 -4.66
CA ARG A 135 9.43 25.75 -3.88
C ARG A 135 10.16 27.09 -4.08
N ASP A 136 10.04 27.64 -5.28
CA ASP A 136 10.72 28.86 -5.75
C ASP A 136 9.87 30.14 -5.51
N THR A 137 8.73 30.03 -4.84
CA THR A 137 7.95 31.20 -4.41
C THR A 137 8.78 32.10 -3.50
N PHE A 138 8.85 33.40 -3.82
CA PHE A 138 9.48 34.39 -2.95
C PHE A 138 8.60 34.68 -1.74
N VAL A 139 9.23 34.73 -0.58
CA VAL A 139 8.61 35.00 0.72
C VAL A 139 9.39 36.15 1.36
N GLU A 140 8.66 37.21 1.72
CA GLU A 140 9.20 38.34 2.45
C GLU A 140 9.26 38.00 3.94
N SER A 141 10.40 37.50 4.39
CA SER A 141 10.61 37.20 5.81
C SER A 141 11.05 38.45 6.57
N ALA A 142 10.43 38.69 7.73
CA ALA A 142 10.85 39.76 8.62
C ALA A 142 12.26 39.55 9.20
N GLU A 143 12.70 38.29 9.30
CA GLU A 143 13.99 37.92 9.90
C GLU A 143 15.10 37.76 8.84
N PHE A 144 14.76 37.23 7.66
CA PHE A 144 15.75 36.85 6.63
C PHE A 144 15.68 37.68 5.34
N GLY A 145 14.75 38.64 5.26
CA GLY A 145 14.47 39.37 4.02
C GLY A 145 13.79 38.49 2.96
N VAL A 146 13.97 38.83 1.69
CA VAL A 146 13.35 38.09 0.58
C VAL A 146 14.11 36.79 0.34
N ILE A 147 13.47 35.65 0.65
CA ILE A 147 14.02 34.31 0.43
C ILE A 147 13.00 33.42 -0.29
N LYS A 148 13.46 32.29 -0.83
CA LYS A 148 12.57 31.30 -1.46
C LYS A 148 11.90 30.41 -0.40
N ALA A 149 10.67 29.98 -0.67
CA ALA A 149 9.90 29.15 0.25
C ALA A 149 10.61 27.84 0.65
N ASN A 150 11.33 27.21 -0.28
CA ASN A 150 12.09 25.98 -0.02
C ASN A 150 13.20 26.13 1.02
N ALA A 151 13.70 27.35 1.22
CA ALA A 151 14.79 27.65 2.12
C ALA A 151 14.30 27.95 3.54
N LEU A 152 13.02 28.29 3.73
CA LEU A 152 12.45 28.67 5.03
C LEU A 152 12.73 27.65 6.13
N TYR A 153 12.56 26.36 5.81
CA TYR A 153 12.82 25.29 6.77
C TYR A 153 14.30 25.18 7.13
N ALA A 154 15.21 25.33 6.15
CA ALA A 154 16.65 25.27 6.40
C ALA A 154 17.17 26.49 7.20
N PHE A 155 16.59 27.67 6.99
CA PHE A 155 17.02 28.89 7.70
C PHE A 155 16.49 28.99 9.13
N GLY A 156 15.19 28.71 9.33
CA GLY A 156 14.52 28.98 10.61
C GLY A 156 13.73 27.80 11.18
N GLY A 157 13.90 26.61 10.59
CA GLY A 157 13.20 25.41 11.03
C GLY A 157 11.68 25.51 10.91
N THR A 158 10.99 24.77 11.76
CA THR A 158 9.54 24.57 11.66
C THR A 158 8.73 25.77 12.12
N SER A 159 9.24 26.56 13.08
CA SER A 159 8.58 27.76 13.57
C SER A 159 8.53 28.84 12.51
N THR A 160 9.68 29.16 11.90
CA THR A 160 9.77 30.17 10.83
C THR A 160 8.95 29.72 9.62
N LEU A 161 9.09 28.46 9.19
CA LEU A 161 8.29 27.94 8.09
C LEU A 161 6.79 28.15 8.31
N LYS A 162 6.27 27.81 9.50
CA LYS A 162 4.84 27.98 9.80
C LYS A 162 4.41 29.44 9.80
N GLN A 163 5.22 30.32 10.40
CA GLN A 163 4.93 31.73 10.50
C GLN A 163 4.89 32.37 9.10
N GLU A 164 5.93 32.14 8.31
CA GLU A 164 6.07 32.76 7.00
C GLU A 164 5.03 32.22 5.99
N LEU A 165 4.68 30.93 6.06
CA LEU A 165 3.57 30.39 5.27
C LEU A 165 2.20 30.88 5.72
N THR A 166 2.02 31.18 7.02
CA THR A 166 0.78 31.78 7.52
C THR A 166 0.59 33.17 6.90
N SER A 167 1.67 33.95 6.84
CA SER A 167 1.68 35.26 6.17
C SER A 167 1.45 35.14 4.67
N LEU A 168 2.20 34.26 3.98
CA LEU A 168 2.12 34.06 2.53
C LEU A 168 0.71 33.62 2.08
N LEU A 169 0.09 32.68 2.80
CA LEU A 169 -1.23 32.14 2.47
C LEU A 169 -2.38 32.98 3.04
N ASN A 170 -2.07 34.00 3.85
CA ASN A 170 -3.04 34.76 4.63
C ASN A 170 -4.03 33.86 5.39
N ALA A 171 -3.52 32.75 5.95
CA ALA A 171 -4.33 31.72 6.59
C ALA A 171 -3.50 30.99 7.67
N PRO A 172 -4.06 30.70 8.86
CA PRO A 172 -3.31 30.10 9.95
C PRO A 172 -2.84 28.69 9.61
N VAL A 173 -1.55 28.40 9.82
CA VAL A 173 -0.97 27.05 9.72
C VAL A 173 -0.80 26.46 11.13
N ASP A 174 -1.66 25.52 11.51
CA ASP A 174 -1.73 24.99 12.88
C ASP A 174 -0.65 23.96 13.18
N ARG A 175 -0.32 23.14 12.18
CA ARG A 175 0.54 21.96 12.28
C ARG A 175 1.40 21.83 11.04
N TYR A 176 2.45 21.05 11.17
CA TYR A 176 3.27 20.64 10.04
C TYR A 176 3.51 19.13 10.11
N VAL A 177 3.73 18.52 8.95
CA VAL A 177 4.17 17.14 8.80
C VAL A 177 5.39 17.15 7.89
N ARG A 178 6.49 16.58 8.36
CA ARG A 178 7.67 16.36 7.53
C ARG A 178 7.68 14.93 7.02
N VAL A 179 7.71 14.79 5.71
CA VAL A 179 7.74 13.52 5.00
C VAL A 179 9.08 13.41 4.31
N ASN A 180 9.82 12.35 4.59
CA ASN A 180 11.00 11.99 3.81
C ASN A 180 10.61 10.99 2.71
N MET A 181 11.41 10.91 1.65
CA MET A 181 11.11 9.98 0.54
C MET A 181 11.01 8.52 0.97
N ARG A 182 11.85 8.10 1.93
CA ARG A 182 11.78 6.73 2.49
C ARG A 182 10.42 6.41 3.12
N ALA A 183 9.79 7.37 3.79
CA ALA A 183 8.47 7.19 4.39
C ALA A 183 7.39 6.99 3.32
N VAL A 184 7.50 7.68 2.19
CA VAL A 184 6.59 7.49 1.04
C VAL A 184 6.76 6.10 0.45
N GLU A 185 8.01 5.67 0.21
CA GLU A 185 8.35 4.33 -0.27
C GLU A 185 7.75 3.25 0.64
N HIS A 186 8.02 3.31 1.95
CA HIS A 186 7.52 2.35 2.91
C HIS A 186 5.99 2.34 3.03
N LEU A 187 5.35 3.51 2.99
CA LEU A 187 3.89 3.59 3.02
C LEU A 187 3.27 2.96 1.77
N ALA A 188 3.83 3.26 0.59
CA ALA A 188 3.38 2.69 -0.67
C ALA A 188 3.54 1.17 -0.69
N ASP A 189 4.68 0.66 -0.22
CA ASP A 189 4.93 -0.77 -0.14
C ASP A 189 3.95 -1.46 0.82
N ALA A 190 3.64 -0.83 1.96
CA ALA A 190 2.70 -1.34 2.95
C ALA A 190 1.26 -1.44 2.42
N ILE A 191 0.84 -0.53 1.52
CA ILE A 191 -0.48 -0.57 0.88
C ILE A 191 -0.52 -1.42 -0.39
N GLY A 192 0.60 -2.07 -0.75
CA GLY A 192 0.66 -2.94 -1.92
C GLY A 192 1.01 -2.22 -3.23
N GLY A 193 1.54 -1.00 -3.16
CA GLY A 193 1.98 -0.16 -4.27
C GLY A 193 0.95 0.90 -4.69
N VAL A 194 1.37 1.83 -5.54
CA VAL A 194 0.51 2.88 -6.10
C VAL A 194 0.36 2.67 -7.59
N GLU A 195 -0.87 2.57 -8.08
CA GLU A 195 -1.14 2.55 -9.52
C GLU A 195 -0.93 3.94 -10.12
N VAL A 196 -0.08 4.02 -11.13
CA VAL A 196 0.30 5.26 -11.80
C VAL A 196 0.25 5.05 -13.31
N ASP A 197 -0.37 5.98 -14.03
CA ASP A 197 -0.26 6.06 -15.48
C ASP A 197 0.98 6.87 -15.86
N VAL A 198 2.03 6.18 -16.30
CA VAL A 198 3.28 6.84 -16.67
C VAL A 198 3.13 7.44 -18.08
N PRO A 199 3.22 8.77 -18.24
CA PRO A 199 2.84 9.44 -19.49
C PRO A 199 3.82 9.19 -20.64
N LYS A 200 5.10 9.00 -20.34
CA LYS A 200 6.18 8.78 -21.30
C LYS A 200 7.28 7.94 -20.69
N ARG A 201 8.19 7.43 -21.51
CA ARG A 201 9.34 6.68 -20.98
C ARG A 201 10.19 7.60 -20.11
N MET A 202 10.38 7.22 -18.87
CA MET A 202 11.23 7.93 -17.91
C MET A 202 12.51 7.14 -17.74
N TYR A 203 13.58 7.58 -18.39
CA TYR A 203 14.90 6.96 -18.28
C TYR A 203 15.91 7.98 -17.77
N TYR A 204 16.56 7.68 -16.65
CA TYR A 204 17.56 8.56 -16.03
C TYR A 204 18.54 7.73 -15.19
N VAL A 205 19.83 8.06 -15.28
CA VAL A 205 20.88 7.39 -14.53
C VAL A 205 21.78 8.44 -13.92
N ASP A 206 21.86 8.46 -12.59
CA ASP A 206 22.78 9.28 -11.82
C ASP A 206 23.61 8.39 -10.90
N ASN A 207 24.85 8.13 -11.32
CA ASN A 207 25.80 7.31 -10.58
C ASN A 207 26.31 8.00 -9.30
N ALA A 208 26.26 9.34 -9.22
CA ALA A 208 26.71 10.07 -8.04
C ALA A 208 25.71 9.96 -6.89
N GLN A 209 24.42 9.88 -7.22
CA GLN A 209 23.33 9.73 -6.25
C GLN A 209 22.79 8.30 -6.16
N ASN A 210 23.39 7.35 -6.89
CA ASN A 210 22.93 5.97 -7.02
C ASN A 210 21.42 5.89 -7.38
N LEU A 211 20.99 6.76 -8.30
CA LEU A 211 19.60 6.86 -8.75
C LEU A 211 19.49 6.29 -10.17
N TYR A 212 18.70 5.23 -10.31
CA TYR A 212 18.39 4.60 -11.58
C TYR A 212 16.88 4.60 -11.81
N ILE A 213 16.44 5.18 -12.92
CA ILE A 213 15.04 5.28 -13.32
C ILE A 213 14.93 4.69 -14.72
N ASP A 214 14.11 3.65 -14.89
CA ASP A 214 13.67 3.15 -16.20
C ASP A 214 12.19 2.71 -16.07
N LEU A 215 11.29 3.65 -16.35
CA LEU A 215 9.84 3.42 -16.34
C LEU A 215 9.31 3.55 -17.77
N TYR A 216 8.53 2.55 -18.20
CA TYR A 216 7.86 2.58 -19.50
C TYR A 216 6.51 3.30 -19.39
N PRO A 217 6.00 3.89 -20.49
CA PRO A 217 4.68 4.50 -20.50
C PRO A 217 3.55 3.50 -20.21
N GLY A 218 2.46 3.99 -19.63
CA GLY A 218 1.23 3.26 -19.35
C GLY A 218 1.00 3.01 -17.86
N ILE A 219 -0.15 2.39 -17.56
CA ILE A 219 -0.60 2.07 -16.21
C ILE A 219 0.27 0.95 -15.62
N GLN A 220 0.87 1.22 -14.48
CA GLN A 220 1.66 0.26 -13.71
C GLN A 220 1.61 0.54 -12.21
N VAL A 221 1.80 -0.49 -11.41
CA VAL A 221 1.89 -0.36 -9.94
C VAL A 221 3.34 -0.12 -9.56
N LEU A 222 3.62 1.07 -9.00
CA LEU A 222 4.95 1.48 -8.56
C LEU A 222 5.14 1.21 -7.07
N LYS A 223 6.35 0.77 -6.71
CA LYS A 223 6.79 0.40 -5.35
C LYS A 223 8.24 0.80 -5.12
N GLY A 224 8.64 0.96 -3.86
CA GLY A 224 10.01 1.28 -3.45
C GLY A 224 10.72 2.28 -4.38
N GLU A 225 11.86 1.87 -4.91
CA GLU A 225 12.72 2.68 -5.79
C GLU A 225 12.04 3.12 -7.09
N GLN A 226 11.09 2.34 -7.64
CA GLN A 226 10.38 2.73 -8.86
C GLN A 226 9.44 3.92 -8.59
N LEU A 227 8.78 3.93 -7.43
CA LEU A 227 7.94 5.04 -7.00
C LEU A 227 8.79 6.27 -6.64
N GLU A 228 9.90 6.07 -5.92
CA GLU A 228 10.86 7.14 -5.66
C GLU A 228 11.36 7.76 -6.98
N GLY A 229 11.78 6.92 -7.92
CA GLY A 229 12.23 7.33 -9.24
C GLY A 229 11.19 8.14 -9.99
N PHE A 230 9.92 7.70 -9.97
CA PHE A 230 8.81 8.44 -10.57
C PHE A 230 8.65 9.84 -9.96
N LEU A 231 8.64 9.97 -8.63
CA LEU A 231 8.49 11.26 -7.94
C LEU A 231 9.71 12.19 -8.12
N ARG A 232 10.90 11.61 -8.34
CA ARG A 232 12.16 12.34 -8.53
C ARG A 232 12.46 12.68 -9.99
N PHE A 233 11.70 12.13 -10.95
CA PHE A 233 11.92 12.39 -12.36
C PHE A 233 11.61 13.86 -12.71
N ARG A 234 12.60 14.58 -13.24
CA ARG A 234 12.53 16.03 -13.54
C ARG A 234 12.80 16.38 -15.01
N HIS A 235 12.72 15.39 -15.92
CA HIS A 235 13.07 15.58 -17.32
C HIS A 235 11.84 15.86 -18.21
N ASP A 236 11.00 16.80 -17.76
CA ASP A 236 9.95 17.39 -18.58
C ASP A 236 10.19 18.88 -18.79
N GLU A 237 9.55 19.42 -19.83
CA GLU A 237 9.69 20.82 -20.24
C GLU A 237 8.93 21.79 -19.31
N MET A 238 8.23 21.29 -18.27
CA MET A 238 7.37 22.07 -17.38
C MET A 238 7.94 22.30 -15.96
N GLY A 239 9.10 21.73 -15.64
CA GLY A 239 9.79 22.00 -14.38
C GLY A 239 9.05 21.46 -13.16
N ASP A 240 8.99 22.24 -12.07
CA ASP A 240 8.38 21.78 -10.80
C ASP A 240 6.83 21.68 -10.85
N LEU A 241 6.19 22.23 -11.88
CA LEU A 241 4.71 22.20 -12.03
C LEU A 241 4.19 20.86 -12.57
N GLY A 242 5.06 20.05 -13.19
CA GLY A 242 4.73 18.71 -13.68
C GLY A 242 4.75 17.61 -12.60
N ARG A 243 5.12 17.95 -11.36
CA ARG A 243 5.20 17.05 -10.20
C ARG A 243 3.90 16.93 -9.42
#